data_AF-A0A373DG89-F1
#
_entry.id   AF-A0A373DG89-F1
#
_cell.length_a   1.000
_cell.length_b   1.000
_cell.length_c   1.000
_cell.angle_alpha   90.00
_cell.angle_beta   90.00
_cell.angle_gamma   90.00
#
_symmetry.space_group_name_H-M   'P 1'
#
loop_
_entity.id
_entity.type
_entity.pdbx_description
1 polymer ?
#
loop_
_entity_poly.entity_id
_entity_poly.type
_entity_poly.pdbx_seq_one_letter_code
_entity_poly.pdbx_strand_id
1 'polypeptide(L)'
;MSEMQQAGNGSVALTRETLTPSVQRIGGRDIEITFLGENAYGQPTWIMWNAEEPYLIGMLCQGRMGYRFEQRTSSGTMLHENISLSRVQRALGG
;
A
#
# COMPACT_ATOMS: atom_id res chain seq x y z
N MET A 1 22.07 -3.01 -0.43
CA MET A 1 21.61 -2.77 0.95
C MET A 1 20.08 -2.73 0.90
N SER A 2 19.44 -3.87 1.09
CA SER A 2 17.98 -3.96 1.16
C SER A 2 17.54 -3.48 2.53
N GLU A 3 17.05 -2.26 2.62
CA GLU A 3 16.35 -1.80 3.82
C GLU A 3 15.02 -2.56 3.93
N MET A 4 15.08 -3.74 4.55
CA MET A 4 13.93 -4.21 5.32
C MET A 4 13.72 -3.16 6.43
N GLN A 5 12.86 -2.18 6.18
CA GLN A 5 12.30 -1.39 7.27
C GLN A 5 11.57 -2.37 8.18
N GLN A 6 12.22 -2.68 9.30
CA GLN A 6 11.74 -3.59 10.32
C GLN A 6 10.31 -3.23 10.69
N ALA A 7 9.42 -4.15 10.38
CA ALA A 7 8.02 -3.99 10.70
C ALA A 7 7.81 -4.24 12.19
N GLY A 8 7.85 -3.18 13.00
CA GLY A 8 7.32 -3.21 14.36
C GLY A 8 5.80 -3.39 14.29
N ASN A 9 5.25 -4.36 15.04
CA ASN A 9 3.84 -4.75 15.12
C ASN A 9 2.86 -3.71 14.54
N GLY A 10 2.49 -3.90 13.27
CA GLY A 10 1.45 -3.12 12.59
C GLY A 10 1.92 -2.28 11.40
N SER A 11 3.21 -2.05 11.20
CA SER A 11 3.69 -1.26 10.04
C SER A 11 3.61 -2.03 8.72
N VAL A 12 3.24 -1.32 7.66
CA VAL A 12 3.21 -1.84 6.28
C VAL A 12 4.62 -2.16 5.80
N ALA A 13 4.86 -3.40 5.38
CA ALA A 13 6.08 -3.82 4.71
C ALA A 13 5.88 -3.76 3.18
N LEU A 14 6.76 -3.04 2.48
CA LEU A 14 6.70 -2.93 1.02
C LEU A 14 7.80 -3.79 0.38
N THR A 15 7.45 -5.04 0.03
CA THR A 15 8.33 -5.88 -0.79
C THR A 15 8.46 -5.30 -2.21
N ARG A 16 9.61 -5.50 -2.85
CA ARG A 16 9.84 -5.18 -4.27
C ARG A 16 9.98 -6.42 -5.14
N GLU A 17 9.55 -7.56 -4.63
CA GLU A 17 9.45 -8.80 -5.40
C GLU A 17 8.17 -8.75 -6.23
N THR A 18 8.35 -8.56 -7.54
CA THR A 18 7.27 -8.37 -8.50
C THR A 18 6.35 -9.59 -8.53
N LEU A 19 5.04 -9.36 -8.45
CA LEU A 19 4.00 -10.39 -8.53
C LEU A 19 4.05 -11.48 -7.44
N THR A 20 4.79 -11.25 -6.36
CA THR A 20 4.71 -12.09 -5.15
C THR A 20 3.80 -11.38 -4.13
N PRO A 21 2.51 -11.76 -4.04
CA PRO A 21 1.62 -11.17 -3.04
C PRO A 21 2.10 -11.52 -1.63
N SER A 22 1.98 -10.56 -0.72
CA SER A 22 2.18 -10.76 0.72
C SER A 22 0.93 -10.31 1.46
N VAL A 23 0.45 -11.14 2.39
CA VAL A 23 -0.69 -10.79 3.24
C VAL A 23 -0.18 -10.20 4.55
N GLN A 24 -0.69 -9.04 4.93
CA GLN A 24 -0.27 -8.31 6.13
C GLN A 24 -1.48 -7.88 6.95
N ARG A 25 -1.39 -8.06 8.28
CA ARG A 25 -2.41 -7.62 9.22
C ARG A 25 -2.23 -6.14 9.53
N ILE A 26 -3.15 -5.29 9.05
CA ILE A 26 -3.14 -3.83 9.24
C ILE A 26 -4.48 -3.39 9.84
N GLY A 27 -4.48 -2.78 11.03
CA GLY A 27 -5.72 -2.29 11.67
C GLY A 27 -6.79 -3.36 11.93
N GLY A 28 -6.38 -4.63 12.05
CA GLY A 28 -7.31 -5.76 12.20
C GLY A 28 -7.72 -6.43 10.88
N ARG A 29 -7.40 -5.84 9.73
CA ARG A 29 -7.69 -6.37 8.39
C ARG A 29 -6.50 -7.13 7.82
N ASP A 30 -6.78 -8.18 7.07
CA ASP A 30 -5.78 -8.81 6.20
C ASP A 30 -5.73 -8.08 4.86
N ILE A 31 -4.61 -7.43 4.58
CA ILE A 31 -4.38 -6.67 3.35
C ILE A 31 -3.36 -7.44 2.52
N GLU A 32 -3.75 -7.82 1.32
CA GLU A 32 -2.84 -8.37 0.32
C GLU A 32 -2.12 -7.22 -0.38
N ILE A 33 -0.79 -7.29 -0.42
CA ILE A 33 0.08 -6.27 -0.99
C ILE A 33 0.96 -6.94 -2.05
N THR A 34 0.88 -6.42 -3.27
CA THR A 34 1.63 -6.94 -4.42
C THR A 34 2.38 -5.81 -5.10
N PHE A 35 3.68 -6.00 -5.30
CA PHE A 35 4.51 -5.08 -6.08
C PHE A 35 4.27 -5.28 -7.58
N LEU A 36 3.99 -4.19 -8.28
CA LEU A 36 3.71 -4.19 -9.72
C LEU A 36 4.92 -3.78 -10.56
N GLY A 37 6.01 -3.32 -9.93
CA GLY A 37 7.16 -2.74 -10.63
C GLY A 37 7.13 -1.21 -10.62
N GLU A 38 7.90 -0.62 -11.52
CA GLU A 38 7.90 0.83 -11.75
C GLU A 38 6.80 1.21 -12.75
N ASN A 39 6.10 2.31 -12.49
CA ASN A 39 5.14 2.86 -13.43
C ASN A 39 5.83 3.63 -14.59
N ALA A 40 5.05 4.22 -15.50
CA ALA A 40 5.55 4.99 -16.64
C ALA A 40 6.44 6.20 -16.26
N TYR A 41 6.43 6.62 -14.99
CA TYR A 41 7.26 7.69 -14.44
C TYR A 41 8.48 7.17 -13.67
N GLY A 42 8.76 5.86 -13.71
CA GLY A 42 9.87 5.23 -12.97
C GLY A 42 9.61 5.11 -11.46
N GLN A 43 8.35 5.16 -11.03
CA GLN A 43 8.01 5.15 -9.60
C GLN A 43 7.59 3.74 -9.16
N PRO A 44 8.20 3.17 -8.09
CA PRO A 44 7.76 1.91 -7.50
C PRO A 44 6.28 1.94 -7.15
N THR A 45 5.53 0.93 -7.58
CA THR A 45 4.06 0.87 -7.48
C THR A 45 3.59 -0.45 -6.89
N TRP A 46 2.60 -0.41 -6.01
CA TRP A 46 1.96 -1.55 -5.39
C TRP A 46 0.44 -1.49 -5.56
N ILE A 47 -0.18 -2.66 -5.61
CA ILE A 47 -1.62 -2.81 -5.37
C ILE A 47 -1.82 -3.38 -3.97
N MET A 48 -2.86 -2.88 -3.29
CA MET A 48 -3.20 -3.22 -1.92
C MET A 48 -4.70 -3.47 -1.85
N TRP A 49 -5.15 -4.61 -1.33
CA TRP A 49 -6.57 -4.93 -1.31
C TRP A 49 -6.94 -5.89 -0.18
N ASN A 50 -8.21 -5.88 0.20
CA ASN A 50 -8.78 -6.81 1.17
C ASN A 50 -9.82 -7.71 0.48
N ALA A 51 -9.70 -9.02 0.65
CA ALA A 51 -10.60 -9.97 0.00
C ALA A 51 -12.02 -9.99 0.61
N GLU A 52 -12.16 -9.65 1.89
CA GLU A 52 -13.43 -9.58 2.61
C GLU A 52 -14.19 -8.28 2.33
N GLU A 53 -13.47 -7.20 1.99
CA GLU A 53 -13.98 -5.87 1.64
C GLU A 53 -13.52 -5.49 0.22
N PRO A 54 -14.14 -6.02 -0.86
CA PRO A 54 -13.67 -5.79 -2.24
C PRO A 54 -13.68 -4.32 -2.70
N TYR A 55 -14.43 -3.46 -2.00
CA TYR A 55 -14.40 -2.03 -2.22
C TYR A 55 -13.12 -1.38 -1.68
N LEU A 56 -12.39 -2.03 -0.77
CA LEU A 56 -11.10 -1.62 -0.22
C LEU A 56 -9.98 -2.17 -1.10
N ILE A 57 -9.64 -1.39 -2.12
CA ILE A 57 -8.55 -1.64 -3.05
C ILE A 57 -7.86 -0.31 -3.33
N GLY A 58 -6.54 -0.31 -3.36
CA GLY A 58 -5.77 0.90 -3.62
C GLY A 58 -4.46 0.65 -4.33
N MET A 59 -4.01 1.68 -5.04
CA MET A 59 -2.74 1.72 -5.72
C MET A 59 -1.83 2.71 -5.01
N LEU A 60 -0.71 2.19 -4.51
CA LEU A 60 0.32 2.97 -3.83
C LEU A 60 1.48 3.20 -4.79
N CYS A 61 1.96 4.43 -4.88
CA CYS A 61 3.10 4.81 -5.69
C CYS A 61 4.10 5.60 -4.86
N GLN A 62 5.38 5.24 -4.90
CA GLN A 62 6.45 5.93 -4.19
C GLN A 62 7.03 7.06 -5.07
N GLY A 63 6.67 8.30 -4.75
CA GLY A 63 7.24 9.51 -5.35
C GLY A 63 8.45 10.03 -4.59
N ARG A 64 9.01 11.17 -5.04
CA ARG A 64 10.19 11.79 -4.42
C ARG A 64 9.91 12.39 -3.03
N MET A 65 8.70 12.92 -2.81
CA MET A 65 8.31 13.61 -1.57
C MET A 65 7.51 12.74 -0.60
N GLY A 66 7.24 11.49 -0.95
CA GLY A 66 6.39 10.59 -0.18
C GLY A 66 5.58 9.67 -1.08
N TYR A 67 4.46 9.19 -0.56
CA TYR A 67 3.59 8.28 -1.29
C TYR A 67 2.38 9.00 -1.88
N ARG A 68 1.98 8.57 -3.08
CA ARG A 68 0.65 8.80 -3.64
C ARG A 68 -0.16 7.53 -3.45
N PHE A 69 -1.32 7.63 -2.82
CA PHE A 69 -2.20 6.50 -2.57
C PHE A 69 -3.59 6.82 -3.10
N GLU A 70 -4.01 6.10 -4.14
CA GLU A 70 -5.36 6.15 -4.68
C GLU A 70 -6.12 4.93 -4.18
N GLN A 71 -7.15 5.15 -3.38
CA GLN A 71 -7.92 4.10 -2.74
C GLN A 71 -9.38 4.19 -3.16
N ARG A 72 -9.93 3.08 -3.63
CA ARG A 72 -11.37 2.89 -3.69
C ARG A 72 -11.88 2.60 -2.29
N THR A 73 -13.01 3.21 -1.96
CA THR A 73 -13.76 2.98 -0.72
C THR A 73 -15.21 2.66 -1.07
N SER A 74 -16.01 2.31 -0.06
CA SER A 74 -17.46 2.14 -0.22
C SER A 74 -18.17 3.40 -0.74
N SER A 75 -17.56 4.58 -0.54
CA SER A 75 -18.15 5.88 -0.87
C SER A 75 -17.56 6.52 -2.13
N GLY A 76 -16.66 5.82 -2.84
CA GLY A 76 -15.97 6.31 -4.04
C GLY A 76 -14.45 6.32 -3.89
N THR A 77 -13.78 6.96 -4.84
CA THR A 77 -12.31 7.04 -4.87
C THR A 77 -11.81 8.19 -3.99
N MET A 78 -10.79 7.90 -3.18
CA MET A 78 -10.06 8.86 -2.36
C MET A 78 -8.60 8.90 -2.82
N LEU A 79 -8.08 10.11 -3.02
CA LEU A 79 -6.69 10.34 -3.39
C LEU A 79 -5.94 10.99 -2.22
N HIS A 80 -4.78 10.41 -1.88
CA HIS A 80 -3.83 10.96 -0.94
C HIS A 80 -2.50 11.25 -1.64
N GLU A 81 -1.97 12.44 -1.45
CA GLU A 81 -0.70 12.86 -2.05
C GLU A 81 0.31 13.27 -0.98
N ASN A 82 1.59 12.99 -1.25
CA ASN A 82 2.71 13.35 -0.37
C ASN A 82 2.54 12.85 1.07
N ILE A 83 1.92 11.68 1.23
CA ILE A 83 1.65 11.09 2.54
C ILE A 83 2.78 10.15 2.99
N SER A 84 2.91 10.00 4.31
CA SER A 84 3.80 9.02 4.93
C SER A 84 3.24 7.60 4.81
N LEU A 85 4.10 6.60 4.96
CA LEU A 85 3.69 5.19 5.03
C LEU A 85 2.74 4.93 6.21
N SER A 86 2.92 5.63 7.34
CA SER A 86 2.00 5.57 8.49
C SER A 86 0.61 6.14 8.20
N ARG A 87 0.47 7.03 7.20
CA ARG A 87 -0.84 7.51 6.76
C ARG A 87 -1.51 6.52 5.82
N VAL A 88 -0.73 5.82 4.97
CA VAL A 88 -1.21 4.68 4.16
C VAL A 88 -1.74 3.58 5.07
N GLN A 89 -0.99 3.22 6.12
CA GLN A 89 -1.40 2.23 7.10
C GLN A 89 -2.75 2.55 7.75
N ARG A 90 -2.97 3.82 8.14
CA ARG A 90 -4.24 4.26 8.71
C ARG A 90 -5.39 4.18 7.69
N ALA A 91 -5.14 4.51 6.43
CA ALA A 91 -6.15 4.44 5.38
C ALA A 91 -6.58 2.99 5.06
N LEU A 92 -5.65 2.04 5.17
CA LEU A 92 -5.93 0.60 5.02
C LEU A 92 -6.58 0.00 6.28
N GLY A 93 -6.10 0.38 7.45
CA GLY A 93 -6.48 -0.21 8.73
C GLY A 93 -7.88 0.17 9.22
N GLY A 94 -8.40 1.35 8.83
CA GLY A 94 -9.60 1.92 9.44
C GLY A 94 -9.27 2.74 10.68
#